data_AF-A0A1C5U224-F1
#
_entry.id   AF-A0A1C5U224-F1
#
_cell.length_a   1.000
_cell.length_b   1.000
_cell.length_c   1.000
_cell.angle_alpha   90.00
_cell.angle_beta   90.00
_cell.angle_gamma   90.00
#
_symmetry.space_group_name_H-M   'P 1'
#
loop_
_entity.id
_entity.type
_entity.pdbx_description
1 polymer ?
#
loop_
_entity_poly.entity_id
_entity_poly.type
_entity_poly.pdbx_seq_one_letter_code
_entity_poly.pdbx_strand_id
1 'polypeptide(L)' 'MKKFRTVASVIIMVIAGIVGFFIGAFLNEPMAGTILFSMIAGIACIVYAIDNHEE' A
#
# COMPACT_ATOMS: atom_id res chain seq x y z
N MET A 1 13.80 10.30 -13.24
CA MET A 1 12.95 9.11 -13.50
C MET A 1 11.76 9.02 -12.51
N LYS A 2 10.96 10.09 -12.35
CA LYS A 2 9.92 10.17 -11.30
C LYS A 2 8.69 9.28 -11.57
N LYS A 3 8.32 9.06 -12.83
CA LYS A 3 7.16 8.24 -13.22
C LYS A 3 7.29 6.77 -12.79
N PHE A 4 8.49 6.18 -12.85
CA PHE A 4 8.73 4.80 -12.42
C PHE A 4 8.49 4.60 -10.92
N ARG A 5 8.87 5.58 -10.08
CA ARG A 5 8.64 5.53 -8.63
C ARG A 5 7.15 5.65 -8.28
N THR A 6 6.40 6.49 -8.99
CA THR A 6 4.95 6.58 -8.82
C THR A 6 4.24 5.29 -9.22
N VAL A 7 4.63 4.71 -10.36
CA VAL A 7 4.07 3.43 -10.82
C VAL A 7 4.40 2.30 -9.85
N ALA A 8 5.64 2.25 -9.34
CA ALA A 8 6.03 1.29 -8.33
C ALA A 8 5.17 1.44 -7.06
N SER A 9 5.01 2.66 -6.53
CA SER A 9 4.18 2.97 -5.36
C SER A 9 2.72 2.53 -5.53
N VAL A 10 2.11 2.78 -6.70
CA VAL A 10 0.73 2.34 -6.97
C VAL A 10 0.62 0.82 -7.01
N ILE A 11 1.60 0.13 -7.59
CA ILE A 11 1.63 -1.35 -7.63
C ILE A 11 1.68 -1.93 -6.20
N ILE A 12 2.53 -1.40 -5.32
CA ILE A 12 2.62 -1.88 -3.92
C ILE A 12 1.29 -1.65 -3.17
N MET A 13 0.61 -0.54 -3.44
CA MET A 13 -0.69 -0.23 -2.82
C MET A 13 -1.77 -1.23 -3.25
N VAL A 14 -1.81 -1.60 -4.53
CA VAL A 14 -2.74 -2.62 -5.06
C VAL A 14 -2.44 -4.00 -4.47
N ILE A 15 -1.16 -4.40 -4.42
CA ILE A 15 -0.75 -5.69 -3.85
C ILE A 15 -1.12 -5.76 -2.36
N ALA A 16 -0.84 -4.70 -1.60
CA ALA A 16 -1.19 -4.63 -0.18
C ALA A 16 -2.70 -4.73 0.07
N GLY A 17 -3.52 -4.12 -0.78
CA GLY A 17 -4.98 -4.26 -0.72
C GLY A 17 -5.45 -5.70 -0.94
N ILE A 18 -4.88 -6.39 -1.93
CA ILE A 18 -5.22 -7.81 -2.22
C ILE A 18 -4.80 -8.71 -1.05
N VAL A 19 -3.59 -8.52 -0.52
CA VAL A 19 -3.09 -9.29 0.64
C VAL A 19 -3.95 -9.00 1.89
N GLY A 20 -4.27 -7.74 2.15
CA GLY A 20 -5.13 -7.32 3.24
C GLY A 20 -6.56 -7.87 3.15
N PHE A 21 -7.08 -8.05 1.93
CA PHE A 21 -8.37 -8.68 1.71
C PHE A 21 -8.35 -10.16 2.07
N PHE A 22 -7.32 -10.89 1.64
CA PHE A 22 -7.18 -12.30 1.99
C PHE A 22 -7.01 -12.49 3.49
N ILE A 23 -6.10 -11.74 4.14
CA ILE A 23 -5.87 -11.81 5.58
C ILE A 23 -7.14 -11.41 6.35
N GLY A 24 -7.81 -10.34 5.95
CA GLY A 24 -9.08 -9.93 6.56
C GLY A 24 -10.17 -10.99 6.40
N ALA A 25 -10.26 -11.65 5.23
CA ALA A 25 -11.21 -12.73 5.00
C ALA A 25 -10.94 -13.96 5.89
N PHE A 26 -9.68 -14.30 6.15
CA PHE A 26 -9.31 -15.34 7.13
C PHE A 26 -9.78 -14.99 8.55
N LEU A 27 -9.86 -13.71 8.89
CA LEU A 27 -10.32 -13.22 10.19
C LEU A 27 -11.82 -12.91 10.23
N ASN A 28 -12.59 -13.26 9.19
CA ASN A 28 -14.01 -12.89 9.01
C ASN A 28 -14.28 -11.38 8.92
N GLU A 29 -13.23 -10.56 8.80
CA GLU A 29 -13.28 -9.10 8.75
C GLU A 29 -12.55 -8.57 7.51
N PRO A 30 -12.98 -8.96 6.29
CA PRO A 30 -12.29 -8.64 5.03
C PRO A 30 -12.20 -7.12 4.77
N MET A 31 -13.22 -6.38 5.20
CA MET A 31 -13.26 -4.93 5.03
C MET A 31 -12.26 -4.23 5.97
N ALA A 32 -12.13 -4.69 7.23
CA ALA A 32 -11.17 -4.12 8.16
C ALA A 32 -9.72 -4.46 7.73
N GLY A 33 -9.48 -5.70 7.29
CA GLY A 33 -8.17 -6.13 6.81
C GLY A 33 -7.67 -5.35 5.59
N THR A 34 -8.53 -5.08 4.61
CA THR A 34 -8.16 -4.26 3.43
C THR A 34 -7.86 -2.81 3.77
N ILE A 35 -8.66 -2.20 4.65
CA ILE A 35 -8.50 -0.80 5.04
C ILE A 35 -7.22 -0.61 5.83
N LEU A 36 -6.95 -1.48 6.81
CA LEU A 36 -5.71 -1.44 7.60
C LEU A 36 -4.48 -1.59 6.71
N PHE A 37 -4.45 -2.59 5.82
CA PHE A 37 -3.31 -2.79 4.92
C PHE A 37 -3.16 -1.67 3.89
N SER A 38 -4.25 -1.14 3.33
CA SER A 38 -4.21 0.00 2.41
C SER A 38 -3.69 1.27 3.09
N MET A 39 -4.08 1.50 4.35
CA MET A 39 -3.63 2.66 5.13
C MET A 39 -2.14 2.55 5.44
N ILE A 40 -1.66 1.38 5.87
CA ILE A 40 -0.23 1.14 6.13
C ILE A 40 0.59 1.32 4.85
N ALA A 41 0.13 0.74 3.73
CA ALA A 41 0.81 0.87 2.43
C ALA A 41 0.79 2.31 1.90
N GLY A 42 -0.32 3.04 2.13
CA GLY A 42 -0.44 4.46 1.78
C GLY A 42 0.55 5.32 2.57
N ILE A 43 0.65 5.13 3.88
CA ILE A 43 1.62 5.83 4.73
C ILE A 43 3.05 5.49 4.30
N ALA A 44 3.35 4.20 4.05
CA ALA A 44 4.66 3.78 3.56
C ALA A 44 5.02 4.42 2.21
N CYS A 45 4.05 4.55 1.29
CA CYS A 45 4.25 5.24 0.02
C CYS A 45 4.53 6.74 0.21
N ILE A 46 3.85 7.40 1.15
CA ILE A 46 4.10 8.81 1.48
C ILE A 46 5.50 8.98 2.07
N VAL A 47 5.88 8.14 3.04
CA VAL A 47 7.23 8.16 3.62
C VAL A 47 8.29 7.90 2.55
N TYR A 48 8.09 6.90 1.68
CA TYR A 48 9.00 6.63 0.55
C TYR A 48 9.08 7.79 -0.44
N ALA A 49 7.97 8.49 -0.67
CA ALA A 49 7.95 9.67 -1.53
C ALA A 49 8.75 10.83 -0.92
N ILE A 50 8.64 11.04 0.41
CA ILE A 50 9.35 12.07 1.17
C ILE A 50 10.85 11.75 1.28
N ASP A 51 11.18 10.52 1.71
CA ASP A 51 12.56 10.07 1.94
C ASP A 51 13.39 10.10 0.66
N ASN A 52 12.78 9.75 -0.46
CA ASN A 52 13.42 9.77 -1.77
C ASN A 52 12.98 11.01 -2.57
N HIS A 53 12.48 12.07 -1.93
CA HIS A 53 12.14 13.35 -2.58
C HIS A 53 13.39 14.13 -3.05
N GLU A 54 14.55 13.79 -2.52
CA GLU A 54 15.85 14.33 -2.91
C GLU A 54 16.62 13.32 -3.78
N GLU A 55 16.17 13.14 -5.03
CA GLU A 55 16.97 12.88 -6.25
C GLU A 55 16.26 13.45 -7.49
#